data_AF-A0A382U4J4-F1
#
_entry.id   AF-A0A382U4J4-F1
#
_cell.length_a   1.000
_cell.length_b   1.000
_cell.length_c   1.000
_cell.angle_alpha   90.00
_cell.angle_beta   90.00
_cell.angle_gamma   90.00
#
_symmetry.space_group_name_H-M   'P 1'
#
loop_
_entity.id
_entity.type
_entity.pdbx_description
1 polymer ?
#
loop_
_entity_poly.entity_id
_entity_poly.type
_entity_poly.pdbx_seq_one_letter_code
_entity_poly.pdbx_strand_id
1 'polypeptide(L)' 'MYYDAIKNEHGLKHDPFKALVAPRPIGWICSVSEDGICNLAPYSFFNAI' A
#
# COMPACT_ATOMS: atom_id res chain seq x y z
N MET A 1 7.92 9.65 -21.28
CA MET A 1 8.51 9.69 -19.93
C MET A 1 8.92 8.27 -19.58
N TYR A 2 10.17 8.05 -19.18
CA TYR A 2 10.68 6.73 -18.81
C TYR A 2 10.94 6.73 -17.30
N TYR A 3 10.37 5.75 -16.60
CA TYR A 3 10.56 5.53 -15.17
C TYR A 3 11.27 4.19 -15.01
N ASP A 4 12.48 4.23 -14.46
CA ASP A 4 13.26 3.03 -14.11
C ASP A 4 12.84 2.59 -12.71
N ALA A 5 12.02 1.53 -12.64
CA ALA A 5 11.52 0.99 -11.38
C ALA A 5 12.61 0.29 -10.54
N ILE A 6 13.75 -0.08 -11.12
CA ILE A 6 14.86 -0.72 -10.40
C ILE A 6 15.68 0.35 -9.70
N LYS A 7 16.03 1.43 -10.40
CA LYS A 7 16.74 2.56 -9.80
C LYS A 7 15.84 3.36 -8.86
N ASN A 8 14.56 3.46 -9.18
CA ASN A 8 13.52 4.15 -8.39
C ASN A 8 13.84 5.63 -8.09
N GLU A 9 14.70 6.28 -8.88
CA GLU A 9 15.09 7.70 -8.74
C GLU A 9 14.08 8.64 -9.42
N HIS A 10 12.80 8.51 -9.09
CA HIS A 10 11.73 9.27 -9.77
C HIS A 10 11.57 10.72 -9.26
N GLY A 11 12.20 11.09 -8.13
CA GLY A 11 12.18 12.47 -7.60
C GLY A 11 10.81 12.98 -7.11
N LEU A 12 9.82 12.10 -6.97
CA LEU A 12 8.48 12.45 -6.49
C LEU A 12 8.33 12.15 -5.00
N LYS A 13 7.40 12.84 -4.33
CA LYS A 13 7.08 12.63 -2.90
C LYS A 13 6.55 11.22 -2.61
N HIS A 14 5.85 10.62 -3.57
CA HIS A 14 5.25 9.31 -3.45
C HIS A 14 5.67 8.42 -4.62
N ASP A 15 5.81 7.13 -4.35
CA ASP A 15 6.16 6.13 -5.35
C ASP A 15 5.10 6.12 -6.48
N PRO A 16 5.50 6.37 -7.73
CA PRO A 16 4.60 6.36 -8.88
C PRO A 16 3.84 5.04 -9.02
N PHE A 17 4.41 3.91 -8.59
CA PHE A 17 3.78 2.59 -8.66
C PHE A 17 2.39 2.57 -8.00
N LYS A 18 2.24 3.26 -6.86
CA LYS A 18 0.96 3.34 -6.13
C LYS A 18 -0.13 4.09 -6.90
N ALA A 19 0.23 4.88 -7.91
CA ALA A 19 -0.71 5.58 -8.78
C ALA A 19 -1.06 4.79 -10.05
N LEU A 20 -0.22 3.84 -10.46
CA LEU A 20 -0.40 3.07 -11.70
C LEU A 20 -1.39 1.91 -11.55
N VAL A 21 -1.47 1.29 -10.36
CA VAL A 21 -2.42 0.22 -10.08
C VAL A 21 -3.61 0.80 -9.34
N ALA A 22 -4.68 1.11 -10.09
CA ALA A 22 -5.94 1.67 -9.58
C ALA A 22 -7.13 1.30 -10.49
N PRO A 23 -8.38 1.20 -9.95
CA PRO A 23 -8.74 1.31 -8.54
C PRO A 23 -8.23 0.11 -7.71
N ARG A 24 -7.94 0.33 -6.42
CA ARG A 24 -7.47 -0.74 -5.52
C ARG A 24 -8.54 -1.13 -4.52
N PRO A 25 -8.82 -2.44 -4.36
CA PRO A 25 -9.60 -2.93 -3.23
C PRO A 25 -8.98 -2.47 -1.91
N ILE A 26 -9.82 -2.10 -0.94
CA ILE A 26 -9.40 -1.78 0.43
C ILE A 26 -9.72 -2.99 1.31
N GLY A 27 -8.69 -3.68 1.76
CA GLY A 27 -8.79 -4.70 2.79
C GLY A 27 -8.88 -4.06 4.17
N TRP A 28 -9.97 -4.31 4.88
CA TRP A 28 -10.11 -3.92 6.28
C TRP A 28 -9.64 -5.07 7.16
N ILE A 29 -8.52 -4.89 7.84
CA ILE A 29 -7.89 -5.95 8.64
C ILE A 29 -8.10 -5.66 10.11
N CYS A 30 -8.71 -6.62 10.80
CA CYS A 30 -8.82 -6.64 12.25
C CYS A 30 -7.63 -7.40 12.86
N SER A 31 -7.12 -6.92 13.99
CA SER A 31 -6.19 -7.66 14.84
C SER A 31 -6.52 -7.44 16.31
N VAL A 32 -5.98 -8.27 17.19
CA VAL A 32 -6.13 -8.13 18.64
C VAL A 32 -4.73 -8.08 19.24
N SER A 33 -4.46 -7.07 20.08
CA SER A 33 -3.17 -6.96 20.77
C SER A 33 -3.06 -7.98 21.92
N GLU A 34 -1.87 -8.12 22.50
CA GLU A 34 -1.64 -8.98 23.68
C GLU A 34 -2.51 -8.56 24.87
N ASP A 35 -2.78 -7.25 25.03
CA ASP A 35 -3.69 -6.70 26.04
C ASP A 35 -5.18 -6.91 25.71
N GLY A 36 -5.50 -7.62 24.63
CA GLY A 36 -6.88 -7.90 24.21
C GLY A 36 -7.56 -6.74 23.47
N ILE A 37 -6.82 -5.71 23.05
CA ILE A 37 -7.40 -4.55 22.36
C ILE A 37 -7.62 -4.86 20.88
N CYS A 38 -8.86 -4.69 20.41
CA CYS A 38 -9.20 -4.80 19.00
C CYS A 38 -8.69 -3.58 18.20
N ASN A 39 -7.94 -3.87 17.14
CA ASN A 39 -7.44 -2.90 16.19
C ASN A 39 -8.10 -3.14 14.83
N LEU A 40 -8.29 -2.07 14.06
CA LEU A 40 -8.84 -2.12 12.71
C LEU A 40 -8.10 -1.10 11.86
N ALA A 41 -7.53 -1.55 10.73
CA ALA A 41 -6.82 -0.67 9.81
C ALA A 41 -7.13 -0.99 8.34
N PRO A 42 -7.24 0.02 7.48
CA PRO A 42 -7.44 -0.16 6.04
C PRO A 42 -6.11 -0.31 5.29
N TYR A 43 -6.04 -1.29 4.39
CA TYR A 43 -4.90 -1.55 3.51
C TYR A 43 -5.35 -1.58 2.05
N SER A 44 -4.82 -0.66 1.23
CA SER A 44 -5.11 -0.63 -0.21
C SER A 44 -4.16 -1.49 -1.06
N PHE A 45 -3.11 -2.06 -0.46
CA PHE A 45 -2.21 -3.00 -1.12
C PHE A 45 -2.63 -4.44 -0.77
N PHE A 46 -3.86 -4.78 -1.15
CA PHE A 46 -4.55 -5.97 -0.63
C PHE A 46 -4.42 -7.23 -1.52
N ASN A 47 -4.18 -7.07 -2.83
CA ASN A 47 -4.17 -8.17 -3.81
C ASN A 47 -2.86 -8.32 -4.60
N ALA A 48 -1.83 -7.54 -4.28
CA ALA A 48 -0.52 -7.70 -4.91
C ALA A 48 0.30 -8.71 -4.09
N ILE A 49 0.81 -9.75 -4.75
CA ILE A 49 1.64 -10.82 -4.17
C ILE A 49 3.10 -10.59 -4.58
#